data_AF-A0A522W510-F1
#
_entry.id   AF-A0A522W510-F1
#
_cell.length_a   1.000
_cell.length_b   1.000
_cell.length_c   1.000
_cell.angle_alpha   90.00
_cell.angle_beta   90.00
_cell.angle_gamma   90.00
#
_symmetry.space_group_name_H-M   'P 1'
#
loop_
_entity.id
_entity.type
_entity.pdbx_description
1 polymer ?
#
loop_
_entity_poly.entity_id
_entity_poly.type
_entity_poly.pdbx_seq_one_letter_code
_entity_poly.pdbx_strand_id
1 'polypeptide(L)'
;MDPRYQELMNAIIQRQASILGIAVAVRRARKVAGLVVGDDGKVLSLSKPPLEALEQMTKEFIDLSGDVGKVFCKVVSKETLKKYPDLKLPEILKD
;
A
#
# COMPACT_ATOMS: atom_id res chain seq x y z
N MET A 1 4.53 -2.29 14.78
CA MET A 1 4.58 -2.43 13.30
C MET A 1 5.99 -2.09 12.84
N ASP A 2 6.52 -2.77 11.82
CA ASP A 2 7.82 -2.41 11.24
C ASP A 2 7.69 -1.07 10.47
N PRO A 3 8.49 -0.03 10.82
CA PRO A 3 8.39 1.30 10.21
C PRO A 3 8.59 1.32 8.69
N ARG A 4 9.35 0.37 8.15
CA ARG A 4 9.63 0.30 6.70
C ARG A 4 8.38 -0.07 5.92
N TYR A 5 7.57 -0.97 6.46
CA TYR A 5 6.26 -1.29 5.89
C TYR A 5 5.26 -0.15 6.08
N GLN A 6 5.36 0.61 7.18
CA GLN A 6 4.56 1.83 7.35
C GLN A 6 4.82 2.83 6.24
N GLU A 7 6.10 3.11 5.98
CA GLU A 7 6.51 4.04 4.92
C GLU A 7 6.02 3.55 3.56
N LEU A 8 6.21 2.26 3.25
CA LEU A 8 5.74 1.69 1.99
C LEU A 8 4.22 1.79 1.83
N MET A 9 3.46 1.43 2.87
CA MET A 9 2.00 1.50 2.81
C MET A 9 1.50 2.93 2.66
N ASN A 10 2.09 3.87 3.41
CA ASN A 10 1.83 5.30 3.26
C ASN A 10 2.12 5.75 1.83
N ALA A 11 3.29 5.42 1.29
CA ALA A 11 3.68 5.82 -0.06
C ALA A 11 2.72 5.27 -1.11
N ILE A 12 2.26 4.02 -0.98
CA ILE A 12 1.27 3.44 -1.89
C ILE A 12 -0.06 4.18 -1.78
N ILE A 13 -0.57 4.42 -0.57
CA ILE A 13 -1.84 5.14 -0.37
C ILE A 13 -1.75 6.54 -0.96
N GLN A 14 -0.67 7.27 -0.72
CA GLN A 14 -0.47 8.61 -1.27
C GLN A 14 -0.36 8.60 -2.80
N ARG A 15 0.33 7.62 -3.37
CA ARG A 15 0.39 7.48 -4.81
C ARG A 15 -0.99 7.25 -5.41
N GLN A 16 -1.76 6.33 -4.84
CA GLN A 16 -3.13 6.06 -5.28
C GLN A 16 -4.05 7.27 -5.06
N ALA A 17 -3.87 8.01 -3.97
CA ALA A 17 -4.60 9.25 -3.69
C ALA A 17 -4.34 10.33 -4.76
N SER A 18 -3.12 10.43 -5.30
CA SER A 18 -2.82 11.38 -6.39
C SER A 18 -3.55 11.09 -7.70
N ILE A 19 -4.08 9.88 -7.87
CA ILE A 19 -4.75 9.40 -9.09
C ILE A 19 -6.26 9.31 -8.88
N LEU A 20 -6.69 8.76 -7.75
CA LEU A 20 -8.09 8.42 -7.45
C LEU A 20 -8.77 9.44 -6.52
N GLY A 21 -7.98 10.35 -5.92
CA GLY A 21 -8.41 11.19 -4.81
C GLY A 21 -8.24 10.52 -3.45
N ILE A 22 -7.93 11.33 -2.43
CA ILE A 22 -7.61 10.84 -1.08
C ILE A 22 -8.74 10.03 -0.44
N ALA A 23 -9.99 10.48 -0.61
CA ALA A 23 -11.16 9.79 -0.04
C ALA A 23 -11.31 8.36 -0.58
N VAL A 24 -11.07 8.16 -1.88
CA VAL A 24 -11.17 6.85 -2.52
C VAL A 24 -10.01 5.95 -2.08
N ALA A 25 -8.79 6.49 -2.04
CA ALA A 25 -7.61 5.74 -1.63
C ALA A 25 -7.71 5.26 -0.17
N VAL A 26 -8.11 6.15 0.75
CA VAL A 26 -8.35 5.82 2.16
C VAL A 26 -9.45 4.77 2.29
N ARG A 27 -10.58 4.93 1.58
CA ARG A 27 -11.68 3.96 1.63
C ARG A 27 -11.24 2.56 1.18
N ARG A 28 -10.40 2.47 0.15
CA ARG A 28 -9.84 1.18 -0.31
C ARG A 28 -8.87 0.60 0.70
N ALA A 29 -7.94 1.39 1.22
CA ALA A 29 -6.99 0.92 2.24
C ALA A 29 -7.70 0.41 3.51
N ARG A 30 -8.77 1.08 3.95
CA ARG A 30 -9.57 0.66 5.12
C ARG A 30 -10.32 -0.67 4.96
N LYS A 31 -10.42 -1.22 3.74
CA LYS A 31 -10.96 -2.58 3.53
C LYS A 31 -9.99 -3.68 3.97
N VAL A 32 -8.72 -3.35 4.12
CA VAL A 32 -7.68 -4.28 4.56
C VAL A 32 -7.90 -4.55 6.05
N ALA A 33 -8.36 -5.76 6.39
CA ALA A 33 -8.64 -6.14 7.77
C ALA A 33 -7.44 -5.85 8.70
N GLY A 34 -7.67 -5.22 9.84
CA GLY A 34 -6.61 -4.89 10.80
C GLY A 34 -5.68 -3.74 10.42
N LEU A 35 -5.90 -3.06 9.28
CA LEU A 35 -5.20 -1.83 8.91
C LEU A 35 -6.05 -0.61 9.31
N VAL A 36 -5.49 0.28 10.11
CA VAL A 36 -6.11 1.56 10.47
C VAL A 36 -5.42 2.68 9.72
N VAL A 37 -6.19 3.45 8.96
CA VAL A 37 -5.70 4.56 8.14
C VAL A 37 -6.46 5.83 8.51
N GLY A 38 -5.75 6.92 8.74
CA GLY A 38 -6.31 8.26 8.95
C GLY A 38 -6.94 8.84 7.69
N ASP A 39 -7.75 9.88 7.83
CA ASP A 39 -8.38 10.54 6.68
C ASP A 39 -7.36 11.26 5.78
N ASP A 40 -6.16 11.51 6.28
CA ASP A 40 -5.01 12.04 5.53
C ASP A 40 -4.25 10.97 4.73
N GLY A 41 -4.68 9.70 4.81
CA GLY A 41 -4.03 8.58 4.14
C GLY A 41 -2.78 8.06 4.85
N LYS A 42 -2.56 8.41 6.12
CA LYS A 42 -1.49 7.81 6.94
C LYS A 42 -1.96 6.56 7.65
N VAL A 43 -1.17 5.51 7.56
CA VAL A 43 -1.32 4.29 8.36
C VAL A 43 -1.01 4.62 9.83
N LEU A 44 -2.00 4.39 10.68
CA LEU A 44 -1.94 4.63 12.12
C LEU A 44 -1.56 3.36 12.88
N SER A 45 -2.10 2.21 12.46
CA SER A 45 -1.78 0.92 13.08
C SER A 45 -2.06 -0.26 12.14
N LEU A 46 -1.43 -1.39 12.44
CA LEU A 46 -1.63 -2.66 11.77
C LEU A 46 -1.59 -3.80 12.79
N SER A 47 -2.63 -4.63 12.80
CA SER A 47 -2.77 -5.76 13.74
C SER A 47 -2.49 -7.14 13.13
N LYS A 48 -1.98 -7.19 11.89
CA LYS A 48 -1.67 -8.43 11.17
C LYS A 48 -0.30 -8.38 10.49
N PRO A 49 0.22 -9.50 9.94
CA PRO A 49 1.51 -9.51 9.27
C PRO A 49 1.60 -8.45 8.16
N PRO A 50 2.66 -7.61 8.14
CA PRO A 50 2.80 -6.52 7.16
C PRO A 50 2.76 -6.97 5.71
N LEU A 51 3.33 -8.14 5.42
CA LEU A 51 3.37 -8.70 4.07
C LEU A 51 1.95 -9.03 3.55
N GLU A 52 1.13 -9.67 4.39
CA GLU A 52 -0.26 -10.01 4.07
C GLU A 52 -1.11 -8.75 3.91
N ALA A 53 -0.90 -7.74 4.76
CA ALA A 53 -1.58 -6.45 4.66
C ALA A 53 -1.25 -5.72 3.37
N LEU A 54 0.02 -5.71 2.98
CA LEU A 54 0.49 -5.08 1.76
C LEU A 54 -0.07 -5.79 0.51
N GLU A 55 -0.14 -7.12 0.53
CA GLU A 55 -0.72 -7.89 -0.55
C GLU A 55 -2.22 -7.59 -0.69
N GLN A 56 -2.97 -7.62 0.41
CA GLN A 56 -4.42 -7.32 0.39
C GLN A 56 -4.69 -5.87 -0.02
N MET A 57 -3.90 -4.92 0.46
CA MET A 57 -4.02 -3.52 0.07
C MET A 57 -3.78 -3.34 -1.43
N THR A 58 -2.78 -4.04 -1.98
CA THR A 58 -2.52 -4.03 -3.43
C THR A 58 -3.68 -4.62 -4.21
N LYS A 59 -4.26 -5.74 -3.74
CA LYS A 59 -5.45 -6.35 -4.34
C LYS A 59 -6.65 -5.39 -4.35
N GLU A 60 -6.86 -4.62 -3.29
CA GLU A 60 -7.94 -3.60 -3.24
C GLU A 60 -7.77 -2.49 -4.28
N PHE A 61 -6.54 -2.08 -4.58
CA PHE A 61 -6.28 -1.09 -5.62
C PHE A 61 -6.41 -1.68 -7.03
N ILE A 62 -5.98 -2.92 -7.23
CA ILE A 62 -6.13 -3.65 -8.50
C ILE A 62 -7.61 -3.92 -8.78
N ASP A 63 -8.40 -4.34 -7.79
CA ASP A 63 -9.85 -4.52 -7.91
C ASP A 63 -10.54 -3.25 -8.41
N LEU A 64 -10.06 -2.08 -7.99
CA LEU A 64 -10.63 -0.80 -8.42
C LEU A 64 -10.16 -0.33 -9.80
N SER A 65 -8.87 -0.52 -10.13
CA SER A 65 -8.21 0.17 -11.25
C SER A 65 -7.47 -0.75 -12.24
N GLY A 66 -7.62 -2.07 -12.08
CA GLY A 66 -6.98 -3.08 -12.91
C GLY A 66 -5.46 -3.00 -12.88
N ASP A 67 -4.84 -3.25 -14.04
CA ASP A 67 -3.38 -3.25 -14.19
C ASP A 67 -2.73 -1.90 -13.89
N VAL A 68 -3.46 -0.80 -14.07
CA VAL A 68 -2.98 0.54 -13.74
C VAL A 68 -2.68 0.65 -12.24
N GLY A 69 -3.57 0.15 -11.39
CA GLY A 69 -3.36 0.08 -9.94
C GLY A 69 -2.11 -0.72 -9.57
N LYS A 70 -1.93 -1.89 -10.22
CA LYS A 70 -0.76 -2.75 -10.03
C LYS A 70 0.53 -2.02 -10.39
N VAL A 71 0.57 -1.36 -11.55
CA VAL A 71 1.75 -0.62 -12.03
C VAL A 71 2.17 0.45 -11.03
N PHE A 72 1.22 1.23 -10.51
CA PHE A 72 1.55 2.29 -9.55
C PHE A 72 2.04 1.75 -8.21
N CYS A 73 1.46 0.65 -7.71
CA CYS A 73 1.98 0.00 -6.51
C CYS A 73 3.40 -0.54 -6.73
N LYS A 74 3.70 -1.13 -7.90
CA LYS A 74 5.05 -1.58 -8.26
C LYS A 74 6.05 -0.43 -8.30
N VAL A 75 5.72 0.67 -8.96
CA VAL A 75 6.62 1.85 -9.06
C VAL A 75 7.03 2.35 -7.68
N VAL A 76 6.07 2.54 -6.78
CA VAL A 76 6.34 3.00 -5.41
C VAL A 76 7.14 1.98 -4.61
N SER A 77 6.84 0.69 -4.78
CA SER A 77 7.57 -0.38 -4.11
C SER A 77 9.04 -0.39 -4.50
N LYS A 78 9.36 -0.21 -5.79
CA LYS A 78 10.75 -0.09 -6.27
C LYS A 78 11.47 1.10 -5.66
N GLU A 79 10.81 2.25 -5.59
CA GLU A 79 11.41 3.45 -4.98
C GLU A 79 11.70 3.24 -3.49
N THR A 80 10.81 2.54 -2.79
CA THR A 80 10.98 2.21 -1.37
C THR A 80 12.09 1.18 -1.16
N LEU A 81 12.23 0.20 -2.06
CA LEU A 81 13.32 -0.79 -2.03
C LEU A 81 14.71 -0.16 -2.22
N LYS A 82 14.83 0.97 -2.91
CA LYS A 82 16.10 1.71 -2.97
C LYS A 82 16.57 2.15 -1.58
N LYS A 83 15.64 2.43 -0.66
CA LYS A 83 15.93 2.77 0.74
C LYS A 83 16.04 1.52 1.63
N TYR A 84 15.25 0.50 1.34
CA TYR A 84 15.15 -0.74 2.13
C TYR A 84 15.33 -1.98 1.24
N PRO A 85 16.56 -2.29 0.81
CA PRO A 85 16.81 -3.35 -0.18
C PRO A 85 16.49 -4.76 0.33
N ASP A 86 16.45 -4.96 1.64
CA ASP A 86 16.11 -6.23 2.30
C ASP A 86 14.61 -6.39 2.60
N LEU A 87 13.79 -5.36 2.32
CA LEU A 87 12.36 -5.39 2.62
C LEU A 87 11.65 -6.41 1.74
N LYS A 88 11.02 -7.41 2.38
CA LYS A 88 10.25 -8.43 1.67
C LYS A 88 8.98 -7.82 1.08
N LEU A 89 8.73 -8.12 -0.19
CA LEU A 89 7.50 -7.74 -0.90
C LEU A 89 6.65 -8.98 -1.20
N PRO A 90 5.31 -8.85 -1.24
CA PRO A 90 4.45 -9.89 -1.75
C PRO A 90 4.71 -10.10 -3.25
N GLU A 91 4.51 -11.33 -3.75
CA GLU A 91 4.77 -11.71 -5.15
C GLU A 91 4.10 -10.77 -6.16
N ILE A 92 2.90 -10.26 -5.84
CA ILE A 92 2.14 -9.36 -6.72
C ILE A 92 2.84 -8.01 -6.98
N LEU A 93 3.75 -7.60 -6.09
CA LEU A 93 4.55 -6.37 -6.19
C LEU A 93 5.98 -6.62 -6.65
N LYS A 94 6.42 -7.88 -6.71
CA LYS A 94 7.70 -8.22 -7.33
C LYS A 94 7.60 -8.01 -8.84
N ASP A 95 8.73 -7.66 -9.44
CA ASP A 95 8.81 -7.45 -10.89
C ASP A 95 8.52 -8.72 -11.66
#